data_AF-A0A3N5EUU1-F1
#
_entry.id   AF-A0A3N5EUU1-F1
#
_cell.length_a   1.000
_cell.length_b   1.000
_cell.length_c   1.000
_cell.angle_alpha   90.00
_cell.angle_beta   90.00
_cell.angle_gamma   90.00
#
_symmetry.space_group_name_H-M   'P 1'
#
loop_
_entity.id
_entity.type
_entity.pdbx_description
1 polymer ?
#
loop_
_entity_poly.entity_id
_entity_poly.type
_entity_poly.pdbx_seq_one_letter_code
_entity_poly.pdbx_strand_id
1 'polypeptide(L)'
;MTAGRLFVISAPSGTGKTTILKKVMARLSGLVFSVSHTTRAPRPGERDGREYHFVSHADFEAMLDGNQFLEWASVHDNYYGTSRQAVAEELQRGLDVILDIDVQGAAIIRKSSGIEATHIFISPPGLVELEHRLRGRGTESEESIQLRLKNARIEMQAADDYEYLIVNDVLDEAVDLLSAIILAERARAHRLPDGSPIQLIGI
;
A
#
# COMPACT_ATOMS: atom_id res chain seq x y z
N MET A 1 5.27 6.61 24.43
CA MET A 1 4.53 5.75 23.48
C MET A 1 5.48 5.38 22.36
N THR A 2 5.53 4.11 21.97
CA THR A 2 6.32 3.68 20.79
C THR A 2 5.69 4.27 19.54
N ALA A 3 6.50 4.82 18.63
CA ALA A 3 6.01 5.26 17.32
C ALA A 3 5.41 4.08 16.55
N GLY A 4 4.41 4.34 15.72
CA GLY A 4 3.85 3.37 14.80
C GLY A 4 4.84 2.96 13.73
N ARG A 5 4.48 1.94 12.95
CA ARG A 5 5.30 1.39 11.86
C ARG A 5 4.72 1.70 10.50
N LEU A 6 5.59 1.87 9.52
CA LEU A 6 5.21 2.03 8.12
C LEU A 6 5.21 0.67 7.43
N PHE A 7 4.10 0.31 6.78
CA PHE A 7 3.96 -0.91 5.98
C PHE A 7 3.73 -0.53 4.51
N VAL A 8 4.63 -0.94 3.63
CA VAL A 8 4.52 -0.70 2.19
C VAL A 8 4.01 -1.98 1.53
N ILE A 9 2.81 -1.92 0.95
CA ILE A 9 2.13 -3.09 0.39
C ILE A 9 1.92 -2.90 -1.11
N SER A 10 2.63 -3.71 -1.89
CA SER A 10 2.54 -3.70 -3.34
C SER A 10 2.00 -5.02 -3.86
N ALA A 11 1.29 -4.95 -4.98
CA ALA A 11 0.73 -6.13 -5.62
C ALA A 11 0.40 -5.80 -7.07
N PRO A 12 0.47 -6.77 -7.99
CA PRO A 12 -0.05 -6.58 -9.32
C PRO A 12 -1.54 -6.27 -9.33
N SER A 13 -1.98 -5.49 -10.30
CA SER A 13 -3.41 -5.20 -10.50
C SER A 13 -4.20 -6.49 -10.67
N GLY A 14 -5.34 -6.62 -9.98
CA GLY A 14 -6.19 -7.81 -10.01
C GLY A 14 -5.89 -8.86 -8.94
N THR A 15 -4.78 -8.72 -8.20
CA THR A 15 -4.36 -9.71 -7.18
C THR A 15 -5.27 -9.76 -5.95
N GLY A 16 -6.12 -8.76 -5.71
CA GLY A 16 -7.03 -8.73 -4.55
C GLY A 16 -6.49 -7.99 -3.32
N LYS A 17 -5.38 -7.25 -3.47
CA LYS A 17 -4.73 -6.43 -2.43
C LYS A 17 -5.72 -5.60 -1.61
N THR A 18 -6.58 -4.81 -2.24
CA THR A 18 -7.58 -3.98 -1.55
C THR A 18 -8.54 -4.79 -0.66
N THR A 19 -8.91 -6.01 -1.07
CA THR A 19 -9.80 -6.86 -0.28
C THR A 19 -9.09 -7.41 0.96
N ILE A 20 -7.85 -7.88 0.81
CA ILE A 20 -7.01 -8.36 1.92
C ILE A 20 -6.84 -7.24 2.94
N LEU A 21 -6.42 -6.07 2.45
CA LEU A 21 -6.21 -4.87 3.23
C LEU A 21 -7.42 -4.45 4.06
N LYS A 22 -8.60 -4.37 3.44
CA LYS A 22 -9.86 -4.06 4.14
C LYS A 22 -10.15 -5.06 5.26
N LYS A 23 -9.96 -6.35 5.02
CA LYS A 23 -10.17 -7.40 6.04
C LYS A 23 -9.17 -7.28 7.18
N VAL A 24 -7.90 -7.03 6.89
CA VAL A 24 -6.86 -6.83 7.92
C VAL A 24 -7.14 -5.60 8.77
N MET A 25 -7.50 -4.47 8.17
CA MET A 25 -7.83 -3.26 8.92
C MET A 25 -9.11 -3.37 9.74
N ALA A 26 -10.07 -4.22 9.33
CA ALA A 26 -11.23 -4.54 10.15
C ALA A 26 -10.88 -5.45 11.35
N ARG A 27 -9.78 -6.22 11.26
CA ARG A 27 -9.36 -7.17 12.29
C ARG A 27 -8.41 -6.56 13.31
N LEU A 28 -7.45 -5.75 12.87
CA LEU A 28 -6.39 -5.18 13.72
C LEU A 28 -6.67 -3.71 14.02
N SER A 29 -6.54 -3.32 15.29
CA SER A 29 -6.60 -1.92 15.70
C SER A 29 -5.29 -1.18 15.40
N GLY A 30 -5.37 0.15 15.39
CA GLY A 30 -4.20 1.03 15.27
C GLY A 30 -3.57 1.04 13.88
N LEU A 31 -4.29 0.60 12.85
CA LEU A 31 -3.89 0.75 11.45
C LEU A 31 -4.63 1.90 10.80
N VAL A 32 -3.93 2.70 10.00
CA VAL A 32 -4.52 3.73 9.15
C VAL A 32 -4.00 3.61 7.72
N PHE A 33 -4.86 3.97 6.75
CA PHE A 33 -4.43 4.13 5.37
C PHE A 33 -3.84 5.52 5.15
N SER A 34 -2.70 5.59 4.48
CA SER A 34 -2.26 6.85 3.92
C SER A 34 -3.09 7.19 2.69
N VAL A 35 -3.70 8.37 2.68
CA VAL A 35 -4.42 8.91 1.54
C VAL A 35 -3.43 9.70 0.68
N SER A 36 -3.11 9.19 -0.51
CA SER A 36 -2.18 9.84 -1.42
C SER A 36 -2.78 11.09 -2.07
N HIS A 37 -1.93 11.99 -2.54
CA HIS A 37 -2.33 13.11 -3.39
C HIS A 37 -2.35 12.65 -4.85
N THR A 38 -3.24 13.22 -5.67
CA THR A 38 -3.21 13.01 -7.11
C THR A 38 -3.67 14.24 -7.88
N THR A 39 -3.11 14.43 -9.08
CA THR A 39 -3.56 15.46 -10.04
C THR A 39 -4.69 14.99 -10.96
N ARG A 40 -5.05 13.71 -10.89
CA ARG A 40 -6.18 13.15 -11.63
C ARG A 40 -7.49 13.73 -11.10
N ALA A 41 -8.43 14.04 -11.98
CA ALA A 41 -9.79 14.39 -11.56
C ALA A 41 -10.49 13.22 -10.81
N PRO A 42 -11.31 13.50 -9.78
CA PRO A 42 -12.07 12.47 -9.08
C PRO A 42 -13.06 11.75 -10.02
N ARG A 43 -13.16 10.43 -9.88
CA ARG A 43 -14.18 9.60 -10.54
C ARG A 43 -15.52 9.71 -9.82
N PRO A 44 -16.65 9.35 -10.48
CA PRO A 44 -17.94 9.31 -9.82
C PRO A 44 -17.92 8.46 -8.53
N GLY A 45 -18.25 9.09 -7.41
CA GLY A 45 -18.29 8.45 -6.09
C GLY A 45 -17.01 8.58 -5.26
N GLU A 46 -15.89 9.02 -5.83
CA GLU A 46 -14.68 9.38 -5.08
C GLU A 46 -14.89 10.69 -4.31
N ARG A 47 -14.27 10.81 -3.13
CA ARG A 47 -14.30 12.02 -2.31
C ARG A 47 -12.90 12.45 -1.91
N ASP A 48 -12.68 13.75 -1.91
CA ASP A 48 -11.43 14.35 -1.43
C ASP A 48 -11.16 13.97 0.04
N GLY A 49 -9.92 13.59 0.32
CA GLY A 49 -9.48 13.11 1.63
C GLY A 49 -9.97 11.71 2.01
N ARG A 50 -10.71 11.02 1.12
CA ARG A 50 -11.13 9.61 1.33
C ARG A 50 -10.34 8.65 0.44
N GLU A 51 -10.42 8.83 -0.88
CA GLU A 51 -9.63 8.03 -1.82
C GLU A 51 -8.28 8.67 -2.11
N TYR A 52 -8.29 9.98 -2.37
CA TYR A 52 -7.10 10.78 -2.63
C TYR A 52 -7.35 12.21 -2.13
N HIS A 53 -6.25 12.94 -1.94
CA HIS A 53 -6.27 14.39 -1.96
C HIS A 53 -6.14 14.85 -3.41
N PHE A 54 -7.22 15.39 -3.98
CA PHE A 54 -7.27 15.82 -5.37
C PHE A 54 -6.75 17.26 -5.47
N VAL A 55 -5.58 17.42 -6.10
CA VAL A 55 -4.88 18.72 -6.20
C VAL A 55 -4.64 19.08 -7.66
N SER A 56 -4.37 20.35 -7.97
CA SER A 56 -3.96 20.72 -9.33
C SER A 56 -2.52 20.29 -9.61
N HIS A 57 -2.12 20.19 -10.89
CA HIS A 57 -0.72 19.99 -11.25
C HIS A 57 0.19 21.06 -10.66
N ALA A 58 -0.22 22.32 -10.67
CA ALA A 58 0.57 23.42 -10.11
C ALA A 58 0.76 23.28 -8.58
N ASP A 59 -0.27 22.86 -7.86
CA ASP A 59 -0.17 22.62 -6.41
C ASP A 59 0.74 21.42 -6.12
N PHE A 60 0.62 20.34 -6.91
CA PHE A 60 1.47 19.17 -6.76
C PHE A 60 2.94 19.51 -7.03
N GLU A 61 3.23 20.31 -8.06
CA GLU A 61 4.57 20.80 -8.38
C GLU A 61 5.14 21.68 -7.26
N ALA A 62 4.32 22.56 -6.67
CA ALA A 62 4.73 23.34 -5.50
C ALA A 62 5.06 22.45 -4.28
N MET A 63 4.31 21.35 -4.09
CA MET A 63 4.61 20.36 -3.04
C MET A 63 5.90 19.57 -3.33
N LEU A 64 6.19 19.29 -4.61
CA LEU A 64 7.45 18.67 -5.04
C LEU A 64 8.65 19.57 -4.73
N ASP A 65 8.56 20.86 -5.09
CA ASP A 65 9.60 21.86 -4.81
C ASP A 65 9.83 22.02 -3.30
N GLY A 66 8.78 21.84 -2.50
CA GLY A 66 8.83 21.82 -1.04
C GLY A 66 9.34 20.51 -0.42
N ASN A 67 9.71 19.50 -1.22
CA ASN A 67 10.11 18.17 -0.77
C ASN A 67 9.09 17.51 0.19
N GLN A 68 7.79 17.74 -0.07
CA GLN A 68 6.71 17.32 0.83
C GLN A 68 6.31 15.84 0.68
N PHE A 69 6.80 15.16 -0.37
CA PHE A 69 6.46 13.77 -0.64
C PHE A 69 7.51 12.79 -0.11
N LEU A 70 7.03 11.66 0.39
CA LEU A 70 7.83 10.50 0.76
C LEU A 70 8.23 9.72 -0.50
N GLU A 71 7.25 9.55 -1.40
CA GLU A 71 7.40 9.05 -2.76
C GLU A 71 6.40 9.77 -3.66
N TRP A 72 6.71 9.82 -4.95
CA TRP A 72 5.77 10.22 -5.97
C TRP A 72 6.11 9.56 -7.30
N ALA A 73 5.09 9.42 -8.16
CA ALA A 73 5.23 8.88 -9.50
C ALA A 73 4.28 9.60 -10.48
N SER A 74 4.64 9.57 -11.77
CA SER A 74 3.75 9.98 -12.86
C SER A 74 3.15 8.74 -13.52
N VAL A 75 1.82 8.69 -13.59
CA VAL A 75 1.06 7.59 -14.19
C VAL A 75 -0.01 8.19 -15.11
N HIS A 76 0.12 7.94 -16.42
CA HIS A 76 -0.79 8.46 -17.44
C HIS A 76 -1.00 9.99 -17.33
N ASP A 77 0.11 10.74 -17.30
CA ASP A 77 0.14 12.22 -17.19
C ASP A 77 -0.45 12.81 -15.90
N ASN A 78 -0.80 11.96 -14.93
CA ASN A 78 -1.23 12.37 -13.60
C ASN A 78 -0.14 12.04 -12.58
N TYR A 79 0.09 12.94 -11.63
CA TYR A 79 0.97 12.68 -10.51
C TYR A 79 0.21 11.99 -9.39
N TYR A 80 0.93 11.14 -8.66
CA TYR A 80 0.51 10.51 -7.42
C TYR A 80 1.64 10.66 -6.41
N GLY A 81 1.31 10.98 -5.16
CA GLY A 81 2.35 11.16 -4.14
C GLY A 81 1.86 10.97 -2.71
N THR A 82 2.69 10.36 -1.88
CA THR A 82 2.41 10.11 -0.47
C THR A 82 3.02 11.22 0.38
N SER A 83 2.21 11.96 1.15
CA SER A 83 2.69 13.07 1.98
C SER A 83 3.59 12.57 3.11
N ARG A 84 4.82 13.11 3.17
CA ARG A 84 5.78 12.80 4.24
C ARG A 84 5.26 13.24 5.59
N GLN A 85 4.68 14.43 5.67
CA GLN A 85 4.18 14.99 6.92
C GLN A 85 3.01 14.17 7.46
N ALA A 86 2.02 13.85 6.60
CA ALA A 86 0.86 13.08 7.02
C ALA A 86 1.26 11.69 7.56
N VAL A 87 2.19 11.02 6.89
CA VAL A 87 2.72 9.73 7.38
C VAL A 87 3.44 9.90 8.72
N ALA A 88 4.32 10.90 8.85
CA ALA A 88 5.08 11.13 10.07
C ALA A 88 4.18 11.44 11.28
N GLU A 89 3.13 12.24 11.08
CA GLU A 89 2.17 12.59 12.14
C GLU A 89 1.43 11.36 12.67
N GLU A 90 0.96 10.47 11.80
CA GLU A 90 0.27 9.24 12.23
C GLU A 90 1.21 8.27 12.96
N LEU A 91 2.43 8.10 12.45
CA LEU A 91 3.45 7.28 13.12
C LEU A 91 3.79 7.85 14.51
N GLN A 92 3.91 9.17 14.66
CA GLN A 92 4.16 9.82 15.96
C GLN A 92 3.00 9.64 16.95
N ARG A 93 1.76 9.50 16.45
CA ARG A 93 0.58 9.17 17.27
C ARG A 93 0.55 7.70 17.70
N GLY A 94 1.52 6.89 17.28
CA GLY A 94 1.57 5.46 17.58
C GLY A 94 0.67 4.62 16.67
N LEU A 95 0.20 5.18 15.55
CA LEU A 95 -0.61 4.47 14.57
C LEU A 95 0.29 3.90 13.47
N ASP A 96 0.05 2.64 13.14
CA ASP A 96 0.72 1.99 12.02
C ASP A 96 0.10 2.48 10.71
N VAL A 97 0.94 2.87 9.76
CA VAL A 97 0.51 3.45 8.49
C VAL A 97 0.70 2.41 7.38
N ILE A 98 -0.35 2.15 6.60
CA ILE A 98 -0.28 1.33 5.40
C ILE A 98 -0.20 2.23 4.17
N LEU A 99 0.83 2.00 3.34
CA LEU A 99 0.96 2.55 2.00
C LEU A 99 0.56 1.49 0.96
N ASP A 100 -0.52 1.76 0.23
CA ASP A 100 -1.04 0.93 -0.87
C ASP A 100 -0.49 1.42 -2.22
N ILE A 101 0.80 1.20 -2.48
CA ILE A 101 1.52 1.76 -3.66
C ILE A 101 2.01 0.67 -4.63
N ASP A 102 2.40 1.08 -5.84
CA ASP A 102 2.98 0.19 -6.85
C ASP A 102 4.46 -0.12 -6.56
N VAL A 103 5.09 -0.94 -7.41
CA VAL A 103 6.49 -1.35 -7.24
C VAL A 103 7.48 -0.20 -7.43
N GLN A 104 7.11 0.85 -8.16
CA GLN A 104 7.95 2.02 -8.41
C GLN A 104 7.97 2.91 -7.15
N GLY A 105 6.80 3.24 -6.61
CA GLY A 105 6.68 3.97 -5.35
C GLY A 105 7.39 3.22 -4.22
N ALA A 106 7.20 1.91 -4.10
CA ALA A 106 7.89 1.10 -3.11
C ALA A 106 9.43 1.14 -3.25
N ALA A 107 9.94 1.14 -4.49
CA ALA A 107 11.38 1.27 -4.74
C ALA A 107 11.93 2.66 -4.35
N ILE A 108 11.14 3.72 -4.49
CA ILE A 108 11.50 5.06 -4.02
C ILE A 108 11.59 5.07 -2.49
N ILE A 109 10.60 4.50 -1.80
CA ILE A 109 10.60 4.40 -0.33
C ILE A 109 11.82 3.64 0.18
N ARG A 110 12.14 2.47 -0.40
CA ARG A 110 13.32 1.67 -0.03
C ARG A 110 14.63 2.45 -0.13
N LYS A 111 14.74 3.34 -1.12
CA LYS A 111 15.93 4.17 -1.35
C LYS A 111 15.91 5.46 -0.51
N SER A 112 14.75 5.84 0.02
CA SER A 112 14.61 7.05 0.82
C SER A 112 15.23 6.84 2.20
N SER A 113 16.08 7.77 2.62
CA SER A 113 16.56 7.83 4.00
C SER A 113 15.54 8.59 4.85
N GLY A 114 14.97 7.97 5.89
CA GLY A 114 14.27 8.73 6.94
C GLY A 114 13.11 8.02 7.65
N ILE A 115 12.53 6.97 7.07
CA ILE A 115 11.47 6.18 7.73
C ILE A 115 11.72 4.70 7.44
N GLU A 116 11.92 3.91 8.49
CA GLU A 116 12.00 2.45 8.37
C GLU A 116 10.61 1.92 8.00
N ALA A 117 10.54 1.13 6.95
CA ALA A 117 9.30 0.56 6.45
C ALA A 117 9.45 -0.94 6.27
N THR A 118 8.40 -1.69 6.58
CA THR A 118 8.32 -3.11 6.24
C THR A 118 7.69 -3.26 4.86
N HIS A 119 8.42 -3.89 3.94
CA HIS A 119 8.00 -4.08 2.57
C HIS A 119 7.37 -5.47 2.36
N ILE A 120 6.11 -5.47 1.94
CA ILE A 120 5.33 -6.70 1.70
C ILE A 120 4.80 -6.72 0.27
N PHE A 121 5.13 -7.77 -0.49
CA PHE A 121 4.59 -8.00 -1.82
C PHE A 121 3.47 -9.04 -1.75
N ILE A 122 2.31 -8.75 -2.37
CA ILE A 122 1.23 -9.71 -2.54
C ILE A 122 1.20 -10.13 -4.00
N SER A 123 1.40 -11.42 -4.25
CA SER A 123 1.43 -12.02 -5.58
C SER A 123 0.16 -12.85 -5.84
N PRO A 124 -0.35 -12.92 -7.09
CA PRO A 124 -1.30 -13.97 -7.44
C PRO A 124 -0.61 -15.34 -7.40
N PRO A 125 -1.37 -16.46 -7.32
CA PRO A 125 -0.79 -17.80 -7.39
C PRO A 125 -0.15 -18.09 -8.76
N GLY A 126 -0.54 -17.35 -9.79
CA GLY A 126 0.12 -17.35 -11.09
C GLY A 126 -0.57 -16.42 -12.08
N LEU A 127 0.05 -16.21 -13.24
CA LEU A 127 -0.50 -15.37 -14.30
C LEU A 127 -1.81 -15.92 -14.89
N VAL A 128 -1.95 -17.25 -14.98
CA VAL A 128 -3.17 -17.90 -15.49
C VAL A 128 -4.35 -17.60 -14.58
N GLU A 129 -4.17 -17.77 -13.27
CA GLU A 129 -5.22 -17.46 -12.30
C GLU A 129 -5.51 -15.95 -12.24
N LEU A 130 -4.48 -15.11 -12.39
CA LEU A 130 -4.68 -13.66 -12.51
C LEU A 130 -5.55 -13.31 -13.73
N GLU A 131 -5.29 -13.94 -14.88
CA GLU A 131 -6.07 -13.77 -16.10
C GLU A 131 -7.53 -14.20 -15.88
N HIS A 132 -7.75 -15.36 -15.26
CA HIS A 132 -9.08 -15.85 -14.91
C HIS A 132 -9.83 -14.83 -14.04
N ARG A 133 -9.16 -14.26 -13.02
CA ARG A 133 -9.74 -13.23 -12.14
C ARG A 133 -10.06 -11.92 -12.88
N LEU A 134 -9.20 -11.48 -13.80
CA LEU A 134 -9.44 -10.27 -14.61
C LEU A 134 -10.64 -10.47 -15.55
N ARG A 135 -10.68 -11.60 -16.26
CA ARG A 135 -11.78 -11.96 -17.16
C ARG A 135 -13.11 -12.12 -16.42
N GLY A 136 -13.09 -12.75 -15.24
CA GLY A 136 -14.28 -13.00 -14.43
C GLY A 136 -15.02 -11.73 -13.97
N ARG A 137 -14.36 -10.57 -13.96
CA ARG A 137 -15.01 -9.28 -13.64
C ARG A 137 -15.93 -8.77 -14.76
N GLY A 138 -15.68 -9.17 -16.01
CA GLY A 138 -16.52 -8.85 -17.17
C GLY A 138 -16.58 -7.35 -17.55
N THR A 139 -15.75 -6.50 -16.96
CA THR A 139 -15.77 -5.04 -17.15
C THR A 139 -14.66 -4.51 -18.06
N GLU A 140 -13.80 -5.39 -18.58
CA GLU A 140 -12.55 -5.01 -19.25
C GLU A 140 -12.51 -5.54 -20.69
N SER A 141 -11.91 -4.77 -21.61
CA SER A 141 -11.64 -5.22 -22.96
C SER A 141 -10.46 -6.19 -23.01
N GLU A 142 -10.34 -6.96 -24.09
CA GLU A 142 -9.22 -7.88 -24.29
C GLU A 142 -7.87 -7.14 -24.23
N GLU A 143 -7.79 -5.96 -24.84
CA GLU A 143 -6.59 -5.13 -24.86
C GLU A 143 -6.19 -4.67 -23.45
N SER A 144 -7.18 -4.31 -22.61
CA SER A 144 -6.95 -3.95 -21.21
C SER A 144 -6.42 -5.15 -20.40
N ILE A 145 -6.99 -6.34 -20.62
CA ILE A 145 -6.57 -7.57 -19.93
C ILE A 145 -5.13 -7.91 -20.29
N GLN A 146 -4.78 -7.93 -21.58
CA GLN A 146 -3.42 -8.24 -22.02
C GLN A 146 -2.39 -7.23 -21.51
N LEU A 147 -2.75 -5.94 -21.49
CA LEU A 147 -1.89 -4.89 -20.90
C LEU A 147 -1.64 -5.13 -19.42
N ARG A 148 -2.69 -5.47 -18.65
CA ARG A 148 -2.57 -5.74 -17.22
C ARG A 148 -1.75 -6.99 -16.93
N LEU A 149 -1.92 -8.07 -17.71
CA LEU A 149 -1.12 -9.28 -17.56
C LEU A 149 0.36 -9.03 -17.86
N LYS A 150 0.65 -8.23 -18.90
CA LYS A 150 2.01 -7.80 -19.21
C LYS A 150 2.62 -7.00 -18.04
N ASN A 151 1.89 -6.02 -17.52
CA ASN A 151 2.36 -5.21 -16.39
C ASN A 151 2.57 -6.07 -15.14
N ALA A 152 1.62 -6.96 -14.83
CA ALA A 152 1.72 -7.87 -13.69
C ALA A 152 2.97 -8.75 -13.75
N ARG A 153 3.33 -9.25 -14.94
CA ARG A 153 4.56 -10.02 -15.13
C ARG A 153 5.81 -9.21 -14.80
N ILE A 154 5.83 -7.92 -15.14
CA ILE A 154 6.95 -7.01 -14.82
C ILE A 154 6.97 -6.71 -13.32
N GLU A 155 5.83 -6.37 -12.74
CA GLU A 155 5.70 -6.07 -11.30
C GLU A 155 6.10 -7.26 -10.42
N MET A 156 5.78 -8.50 -10.83
CA MET A 156 6.17 -9.72 -10.12
C MET A 156 7.69 -9.94 -10.09
N GLN A 157 8.46 -9.38 -11.03
CA GLN A 157 9.94 -9.46 -11.00
C GLN A 157 10.53 -8.62 -9.87
N ALA A 158 9.80 -7.64 -9.35
CA ALA A 158 10.25 -6.81 -8.23
C ALA A 158 10.03 -7.49 -6.87
N ALA A 159 9.43 -8.68 -6.81
CA ALA A 159 9.11 -9.36 -5.56
C ALA A 159 10.35 -9.62 -4.68
N ASP A 160 11.52 -9.85 -5.29
CA ASP A 160 12.79 -10.08 -4.59
C ASP A 160 13.29 -8.87 -3.80
N ASP A 161 12.75 -7.67 -4.07
CA ASP A 161 13.08 -6.45 -3.33
C ASP A 161 12.28 -6.29 -2.03
N TYR A 162 11.39 -7.22 -1.69
CA TYR A 162 10.49 -7.14 -0.53
C TYR A 162 10.93 -8.11 0.56
N GLU A 163 10.68 -7.75 1.82
CA GLU A 163 11.00 -8.59 2.98
C GLU A 163 10.03 -9.78 3.10
N TYR A 164 8.79 -9.59 2.66
CA TYR A 164 7.75 -10.61 2.74
C TYR A 164 7.03 -10.76 1.39
N LEU A 165 6.74 -12.02 1.03
CA LEU A 165 5.93 -12.39 -0.13
C LEU A 165 4.70 -13.17 0.35
N ILE A 166 3.51 -12.69 0.03
CA ILE A 166 2.24 -13.38 0.28
C ILE A 166 1.64 -13.81 -1.05
N VAL A 167 1.38 -15.10 -1.22
CA VAL A 167 0.65 -15.61 -2.38
C VAL A 167 -0.85 -15.61 -2.05
N ASN A 168 -1.63 -14.82 -2.80
CA ASN A 168 -3.08 -14.75 -2.61
C ASN A 168 -3.82 -15.80 -3.45
N ASP A 169 -3.66 -17.07 -3.07
CA ASP A 169 -4.46 -18.18 -3.59
C ASP A 169 -5.82 -18.25 -2.88
N VAL A 170 -5.79 -18.42 -1.56
CA VAL A 170 -6.95 -18.38 -0.67
C VAL A 170 -6.97 -17.06 0.09
N LEU A 171 -8.06 -16.29 -0.06
CA LEU A 171 -8.18 -14.94 0.48
C LEU A 171 -7.98 -14.87 2.01
N ASP A 172 -8.62 -15.78 2.75
CA ASP A 172 -8.57 -15.73 4.21
C ASP A 172 -7.18 -16.11 4.74
N GLU A 173 -6.45 -17.01 4.08
CA GLU A 173 -5.06 -17.33 4.40
C GLU A 173 -4.12 -16.14 4.14
N ALA A 174 -4.33 -15.41 3.03
CA ALA A 174 -3.55 -14.20 2.74
C ALA A 174 -3.81 -13.09 3.78
N VAL A 175 -5.04 -13.00 4.30
CA VAL A 175 -5.41 -12.10 5.40
C VAL A 175 -4.74 -12.52 6.71
N ASP A 176 -4.72 -13.82 7.02
CA ASP A 176 -4.03 -14.35 8.20
C ASP A 176 -2.53 -14.07 8.15
N LEU A 177 -1.89 -14.30 6.99
CA LEU A 177 -0.46 -14.05 6.79
C LEU A 177 -0.12 -12.57 6.93
N LEU A 178 -0.88 -11.67 6.29
CA LEU A 178 -0.63 -10.23 6.43
C LEU A 178 -0.84 -9.76 7.88
N SER A 179 -1.87 -10.28 8.54
CA SER A 179 -2.12 -9.97 9.97
C SER A 179 -0.96 -10.44 10.83
N ALA A 180 -0.45 -11.65 10.60
CA ALA A 180 0.68 -12.21 11.34
C ALA A 180 1.96 -11.41 11.15
N ILE A 181 2.28 -10.97 9.93
CA ILE A 181 3.44 -10.12 9.63
C ILE A 181 3.34 -8.79 10.40
N ILE A 182 2.19 -8.11 10.34
CA ILE A 182 1.99 -6.84 11.07
C ILE A 182 2.18 -7.04 12.57
N LEU A 183 1.60 -8.10 13.15
CA LEU A 183 1.75 -8.41 14.57
C LEU A 183 3.19 -8.76 14.95
N ALA A 184 3.91 -9.50 14.10
CA ALA A 184 5.31 -9.84 14.31
C ALA A 184 6.19 -8.59 14.26
N GLU A 185 5.96 -7.69 13.30
CA GLU A 185 6.67 -6.41 13.20
C GLU A 185 6.36 -5.50 14.39
N ARG A 186 5.12 -5.48 14.90
CA ARG A 186 4.77 -4.85 16.18
C ARG A 186 5.50 -5.47 17.36
N ALA A 187 5.83 -6.76 17.32
CA ALA A 187 6.50 -7.47 18.42
C ALA A 187 8.03 -7.38 18.41
N ARG A 188 8.65 -6.85 17.35
CA ARG A 188 10.11 -6.69 17.27
C ARG A 188 10.68 -5.88 18.45
N ALA A 189 11.95 -6.08 18.77
CA ALA A 189 12.65 -5.50 19.94
C ALA A 189 12.99 -4.00 19.83
N HIS A 190 12.15 -3.21 19.15
CA HIS A 190 12.18 -1.74 19.10
C HIS A 190 11.25 -1.11 20.17
N ARG A 191 10.47 -1.95 20.87
CA ARG A 191 9.62 -1.54 21.99
C ARG A 191 10.42 -1.46 23.27
N LEU A 192 10.00 -0.56 24.15
CA LEU A 192 10.50 -0.50 25.52
C LEU A 192 9.69 -1.48 26.39
N PRO A 193 10.31 -2.13 27.41
CA PRO A 193 9.59 -2.96 28.37
C PRO A 193 8.81 -2.09 29.37
N ASP A 194 7.86 -1.30 28.86
CA ASP A 194 7.08 -0.31 29.63
C ASP A 194 5.73 -0.85 30.14
N GLY A 195 5.47 -2.15 29.95
CA GLY A 195 4.25 -2.82 30.36
C GLY A 195 3.08 -2.69 29.38
N SER A 196 3.23 -1.94 28.27
CA SER A 196 2.18 -1.80 27.26
C SER A 196 2.08 -3.06 26.38
N PRO A 197 0.93 -3.76 26.34
CA PRO A 197 0.76 -4.93 25.47
C PRO A 197 0.68 -4.51 23.99
N ILE A 198 0.85 -5.46 23.08
CA ILE A 198 0.51 -5.27 21.67
C ILE A 198 -1.02 -5.34 21.58
N GLN A 199 -1.65 -4.30 21.03
CA GLN A 199 -3.08 -4.36 20.74
C GLN A 199 -3.32 -5.27 19.54
N LEU A 200 -4.10 -6.33 19.74
CA LEU A 200 -4.34 -7.37 18.74
C LEU A 200 -5.65 -7.15 17.96
N ILE A 201 -6.66 -6.54 18.56
CA ILE A 201 -8.03 -6.45 18.00
C ILE A 201 -8.61 -5.07 18.29
N GLY A 202 -9.31 -4.48 17.32
CA GLY A 202 -10.19 -3.34 17.55
C GLY A 202 -11.47 -3.81 18.25
N ILE A 203 -11.61 -3.48 19.52
CA ILE A 203 -12.88 -3.57 20.26
C ILE A 203 -13.41 -2.16 20.41
#